data_AF-A0A366ZNF9-F1
#
_entry.id   AF-A0A366ZNF9-F1
#
_cell.length_a   1.000
_cell.length_b   1.000
_cell.length_c   1.000
_cell.angle_alpha   90.00
_cell.angle_beta   90.00
_cell.angle_gamma   90.00
#
_symmetry.space_group_name_H-M   'P 1'
#
loop_
_entity.id
_entity.type
_entity.pdbx_description
1 polymer ?
#
loop_
_entity_poly.entity_id
_entity_poly.type
_entity_poly.pdbx_seq_one_letter_code
_entity_poly.pdbx_strand_id
1 'polypeptide(L)'
;MLDRAALQQTLEELCAQLGGPSSAAVVGGDLHANGTARIPSLVAVWLIGQVSEAYAPGRKLVKLSQVQDVDVLRSIGGVANLLIRAIRRDME
;
A
#
# COMPACT_ATOMS: atom_id res chain seq x y z
N MET A 1 6.16 -1.12 18.07
CA MET A 1 6.89 -1.73 16.93
C MET A 1 5.89 -1.86 15.79
N LEU A 2 6.13 -1.27 14.61
CA LEU A 2 5.19 -1.37 13.49
C LEU A 2 5.12 -2.82 12.98
N ASP A 3 3.94 -3.42 13.05
CA ASP A 3 3.66 -4.77 12.57
C ASP A 3 3.34 -4.74 11.07
N ARG A 4 4.20 -5.38 10.29
CA ARG A 4 4.05 -5.48 8.83
C ARG A 4 2.84 -6.30 8.42
N ALA A 5 2.56 -7.39 9.12
CA ALA A 5 1.46 -8.28 8.76
C ALA A 5 0.11 -7.59 8.99
N ALA A 6 -0.02 -6.91 10.14
CA ALA A 6 -1.21 -6.13 10.45
C ALA A 6 -1.46 -5.00 9.42
N LEU A 7 -0.42 -4.24 9.06
CA LEU A 7 -0.56 -3.21 8.02
C LEU A 7 -0.94 -3.80 6.67
N GLN A 8 -0.31 -4.90 6.26
CA GLN A 8 -0.63 -5.57 5.00
C GLN A 8 -2.10 -5.99 4.95
N GLN A 9 -2.60 -6.58 6.04
CA GLN A 9 -4.01 -6.97 6.18
C GLN A 9 -4.94 -5.76 6.07
N THR A 10 -4.65 -4.64 6.73
CA THR A 10 -5.45 -3.41 6.59
C THR A 10 -5.49 -2.90 5.15
N LEU A 11 -4.37 -2.97 4.42
CA LEU A 11 -4.34 -2.57 3.00
C LEU A 11 -5.20 -3.50 2.14
N GLU A 12 -5.19 -4.80 2.41
CA GLU A 12 -6.03 -5.79 1.73
C GLU A 12 -7.53 -5.52 1.99
N GLU A 13 -7.90 -5.21 3.23
CA GLU A 13 -9.27 -4.83 3.63
C GLU A 13 -9.73 -3.53 2.95
N LEU A 14 -8.86 -2.52 2.85
CA LEU A 14 -9.15 -1.27 2.14
C LEU A 14 -9.31 -1.50 0.63
N CYS A 15 -8.49 -2.36 0.03
CA CYS A 15 -8.64 -2.77 -1.36
C CYS A 15 -9.96 -3.51 -1.62
N ALA A 16 -10.37 -4.38 -0.70
CA ALA A 16 -11.65 -5.08 -0.81
C ALA A 16 -12.84 -4.10 -0.81
N GLN A 17 -12.76 -3.00 -0.07
CA GLN A 17 -13.81 -1.96 -0.04
C GLN A 17 -13.90 -1.13 -1.32
N LEU A 18 -12.80 -1.00 -2.08
CA LEU A 18 -12.83 -0.35 -3.41
C LEU A 18 -13.57 -1.19 -4.45
N GLY A 19 -13.55 -2.51 -4.28
CA GLY A 19 -14.31 -3.45 -5.11
C GLY A 19 -15.68 -3.71 -4.50
N GLY A 20 -16.71 -2.99 -4.96
CA GLY A 20 -18.08 -3.52 -4.92
C GLY A 20 -18.14 -4.93 -5.55
N PRO A 21 -19.28 -5.66 -5.50
CA PRO A 21 -19.44 -7.13 -5.55
C PRO A 21 -18.67 -8.01 -6.59
N SER A 22 -17.83 -7.45 -7.46
CA SER A 22 -16.79 -8.13 -8.25
C SER A 22 -15.36 -7.96 -7.68
N SER A 23 -15.17 -8.27 -6.39
CA SER A 23 -13.87 -8.26 -5.67
C SER A 23 -12.70 -8.97 -6.42
N ALA A 24 -13.02 -9.91 -7.30
CA ALA A 24 -12.04 -10.60 -8.17
C ALA A 24 -11.25 -9.69 -9.14
N ALA A 25 -11.65 -8.42 -9.33
CA ALA A 25 -11.03 -7.51 -10.29
C ALA A 25 -9.92 -6.61 -9.70
N VAL A 26 -9.94 -6.33 -8.38
CA VAL A 26 -8.95 -5.45 -7.73
C VAL A 26 -7.77 -6.26 -7.18
N VAL A 27 -8.04 -7.50 -6.76
CA VAL A 27 -7.05 -8.54 -6.49
C VAL A 27 -7.18 -9.53 -7.63
N GLY A 28 -6.50 -9.28 -8.74
CA GLY A 28 -6.66 -10.01 -10.00
C GLY A 28 -6.18 -11.47 -9.98
N GLY A 29 -6.26 -12.18 -8.84
CA GLY A 29 -5.81 -13.56 -8.64
C GLY A 29 -4.29 -13.75 -8.70
N ASP A 30 -3.59 -12.88 -9.41
CA ASP A 30 -2.16 -12.98 -9.64
C ASP A 30 -1.36 -12.45 -8.45
N LEU A 31 -0.42 -13.28 -8.01
CA LEU A 31 0.61 -12.88 -7.06
C LEU A 31 1.69 -12.08 -7.78
N HIS A 32 2.22 -11.08 -7.08
CA HIS A 32 3.45 -10.43 -7.46
C HIS A 32 4.65 -11.35 -7.17
N ALA A 33 5.83 -11.05 -7.73
CA ALA A 33 7.05 -11.82 -7.50
C ALA A 33 7.48 -11.91 -6.02
N ASN A 34 6.95 -11.03 -5.17
CA ASN A 34 7.18 -11.05 -3.72
C ASN A 34 6.15 -11.87 -2.93
N GLY A 35 5.27 -12.63 -3.62
CA GLY A 35 4.27 -13.51 -3.00
C GLY A 35 3.04 -12.80 -2.43
N THR A 36 2.89 -11.48 -2.63
CA THR A 36 1.71 -10.72 -2.20
C THR A 36 0.80 -10.36 -3.37
N ALA A 37 -0.46 -10.02 -3.09
CA ALA A 37 -1.43 -9.65 -4.11
C ALA A 37 -0.89 -8.56 -5.04
N ARG A 38 -0.93 -8.82 -6.36
CA ARG A 38 -0.64 -7.82 -7.38
C ARG A 38 -1.77 -6.79 -7.41
N ILE A 39 -1.41 -5.52 -7.51
CA ILE A 39 -2.37 -4.41 -7.61
C ILE A 39 -2.00 -3.45 -8.74
N PRO A 40 -2.98 -2.75 -9.33
CA PRO A 40 -2.71 -1.62 -10.20
C PRO A 40 -1.98 -0.50 -9.45
N SER A 41 -1.03 0.17 -10.10
CA SER A 41 -0.28 1.27 -9.47
C SER A 41 -1.16 2.43 -9.01
N LEU A 42 -2.31 2.66 -9.66
CA LEU A 42 -3.29 3.65 -9.20
C LEU A 42 -3.87 3.29 -7.83
N VAL A 43 -4.13 2.00 -7.58
CA VAL A 43 -4.61 1.50 -6.28
C VAL A 43 -3.53 1.70 -5.22
N ALA A 44 -2.26 1.42 -5.56
CA ALA A 44 -1.14 1.69 -4.65
C ALA A 44 -1.04 3.18 -4.26
N VAL A 45 -1.20 4.10 -5.22
CA VAL A 45 -1.19 5.54 -4.94
C VAL A 45 -2.36 5.95 -4.05
N TRP A 46 -3.55 5.40 -4.28
CA TRP A 46 -4.71 5.65 -3.44
C TRP A 46 -4.49 5.15 -2.00
N LEU A 47 -3.99 3.91 -1.83
CA LEU A 47 -3.67 3.33 -0.52
C LEU A 47 -2.67 4.19 0.25
N ILE A 48 -1.62 4.64 -0.43
CA ILE A 48 -0.61 5.54 0.14
C ILE A 48 -1.27 6.84 0.62
N GLY A 49 -2.22 7.39 -0.15
CA GLY A 49 -3.00 8.57 0.24
C GLY A 49 -3.81 8.34 1.51
N GLN A 50 -4.57 7.23 1.59
CA GLN A 50 -5.38 6.89 2.76
C GLN A 50 -4.52 6.75 4.03
N VAL A 51 -3.40 6.03 3.94
CA VAL A 51 -2.51 5.85 5.09
C VAL A 51 -1.79 7.15 5.46
N SER A 52 -1.42 7.98 4.48
CA SER A 52 -0.82 9.30 4.75
C SER A 52 -1.79 10.20 5.51
N GLU A 53 -3.07 10.24 5.14
CA GLU A 53 -4.08 11.04 5.84
C GLU A 53 -4.27 10.58 7.29
N ALA A 54 -4.23 9.26 7.54
CA ALA A 54 -4.38 8.71 8.88
C ALA A 54 -3.16 8.97 9.79
N TYR A 55 -1.94 8.86 9.27
CA TYR A 55 -0.71 8.95 10.07
C TYR A 55 -0.08 10.34 10.11
N ALA A 56 -0.25 11.12 9.04
CA ALA A 56 0.34 12.45 8.91
C ALA A 56 -0.64 13.41 8.21
N PRO A 57 -1.76 13.78 8.88
CA PRO A 57 -2.79 14.63 8.28
C PRO A 57 -2.19 15.92 7.69
N GLY A 58 -2.57 16.25 6.45
CA GLY A 58 -2.05 17.41 5.73
C GLY A 58 -0.60 17.30 5.25
N ARG A 59 0.08 16.16 5.44
CA ARG A 59 1.45 15.90 4.97
C ARG A 59 1.50 14.62 4.11
N LYS A 60 2.45 14.58 3.18
CA LYS A 60 2.71 13.38 2.38
C LYS A 60 3.74 12.51 3.10
N LEU A 61 3.27 11.42 3.69
CA LEU A 61 4.11 10.41 4.34
C LEU A 61 5.08 9.78 3.31
N VAL A 62 4.59 9.53 2.10
CA VAL A 62 5.36 9.02 0.97
C VAL A 62 5.43 10.06 -0.12
N LYS A 63 6.65 10.36 -0.59
CA LYS A 63 6.88 11.15 -1.81
C LYS A 63 7.09 10.20 -2.98
N LEU A 64 6.11 10.10 -3.88
CA LEU A 64 6.19 9.21 -5.06
C LEU A 64 7.41 9.49 -5.94
N SER A 65 7.86 10.75 -6.02
CA SER A 65 9.08 11.14 -6.75
C SER A 65 10.38 10.57 -6.16
N GLN A 66 10.34 10.06 -4.93
CA GLN A 66 11.49 9.45 -4.23
C GLN A 66 11.44 7.92 -4.24
N VAL A 67 10.42 7.33 -4.86
CA VAL A 67 10.30 5.88 -5.01
C VAL A 67 11.21 5.44 -6.15
N GLN A 68 12.33 4.82 -5.79
CA GLN A 68 13.38 4.41 -6.74
C GLN A 68 12.96 3.22 -7.60
N ASP A 69 12.13 2.33 -7.05
CA ASP A 69 11.64 1.14 -7.73
C ASP A 69 10.11 1.20 -7.83
N VAL A 70 9.62 1.42 -9.05
CA VAL A 70 8.19 1.51 -9.35
C VAL A 70 7.50 0.14 -9.21
N ASP A 71 8.24 -0.96 -9.29
CA ASP A 71 7.68 -2.32 -9.13
C ASP A 71 7.13 -2.55 -7.71
N VAL A 72 7.67 -1.83 -6.71
CA VAL A 72 7.14 -1.80 -5.34
C VAL A 72 5.68 -1.32 -5.29
N LEU A 73 5.25 -0.48 -6.24
CA LEU A 73 3.87 0.00 -6.34
C LEU A 73 2.92 -0.97 -7.05
N ARG A 74 3.39 -2.16 -7.43
CA ARG A 74 2.58 -3.18 -8.14
C ARG A 74 2.13 -4.32 -7.23
N SER A 75 2.34 -4.21 -5.92
CA SER A 75 1.95 -5.23 -4.94
C SER A 75 1.60 -4.65 -3.58
N ILE A 76 0.65 -5.29 -2.86
CA ILE A 76 0.29 -4.92 -1.48
C ILE A 76 1.53 -4.97 -0.57
N GLY A 77 2.33 -6.03 -0.66
CA GLY A 77 3.52 -6.19 0.18
C GLY A 77 4.59 -5.13 -0.09
N GLY A 78 4.72 -4.69 -1.33
CA GLY A 78 5.60 -3.58 -1.70
C GLY A 78 5.14 -2.26 -1.08
N VAL A 79 3.84 -1.93 -1.22
CA VAL A 79 3.24 -0.74 -0.62
C VAL A 79 3.35 -0.76 0.92
N ALA A 80 3.07 -1.90 1.56
CA ALA A 80 3.22 -2.06 3.00
C ALA A 80 4.66 -1.77 3.47
N ASN A 81 5.66 -2.33 2.79
CA ASN A 81 7.07 -2.08 3.11
C ASN A 81 7.43 -0.60 2.97
N LEU A 82 6.92 0.04 1.92
CA LEU A 82 7.18 1.43 1.64
C LEU A 82 6.57 2.34 2.71
N LEU A 83 5.34 2.07 3.14
CA LEU A 83 4.66 2.78 4.21
C LEU A 83 5.35 2.60 5.55
N ILE A 84 5.77 1.37 5.91
CA ILE A 84 6.50 1.13 7.16
C ILE A 84 7.79 1.94 7.23
N ARG A 85 8.57 1.98 6.14
CA ARG A 85 9.79 2.80 6.08
C ARG A 85 9.47 4.29 6.24
N ALA A 86 8.41 4.76 5.61
CA ALA A 86 7.99 6.14 5.70
C ALA A 86 7.51 6.52 7.11
N ILE A 87 6.69 5.69 7.76
CA ILE A 87 6.22 5.90 9.14
C ILE A 87 7.40 5.91 10.10
N ARG A 88 8.33 4.95 9.98
CA ARG A 88 9.54 4.92 10.82
C ARG A 88 10.35 6.20 10.69
N ARG A 89 10.56 6.67 9.47
CA ARG A 89 11.32 7.90 9.21
C ARG A 89 10.63 9.17 9.75
N ASP A 90 9.30 9.22 9.78
CA ASP A 90 8.57 10.37 10.36
C ASP A 90 8.56 10.34 11.90
N MET A 91 8.79 9.17 12.52
CA MET A 91 8.90 9.01 13.96
C MET A 91 10.30 9.27 14.52
N GLU A 92 11.31 9.38 13.66
CA GLU A 92 12.71 9.73 13.99
C GLU A 92 12.93 11.25 13.94
#